data_AF-A0AAV1L9K5-F1
#
_entry.id   AF-A0AAV1L9K5-F1
#
_cell.length_a   1.000
_cell.length_b   1.000
_cell.length_c   1.000
_cell.angle_alpha   90.00
_cell.angle_beta   90.00
_cell.angle_gamma   90.00
#
_symmetry.space_group_name_H-M   'P 1'
#
loop_
_entity.id
_entity.type
_entity.pdbx_description
1 polymer ?
#
loop_
_entity_poly.entity_id
_entity_poly.type
_entity_poly.pdbx_seq_one_letter_code
_entity_poly.pdbx_strand_id
1 'polypeptide(L)'
;MAYFSEICRICLCDNVRMYVLKKTGLENLYKTLTNSFMDEDEEPIIICFTCHARLIRCRTLQQQAIESNAILEQLLAGGSMVLSVPSIKTYKSPS
;
A
#
# COMPACT_ATOMS: atom_id res chain seq x y z
N MET A 1 23.44 18.43 8.16
CA MET A 1 22.85 17.32 8.93
C MET A 1 21.38 17.29 8.58
N ALA A 2 20.88 16.21 7.97
CA ALA A 2 19.45 16.09 7.64
C ALA A 2 18.66 15.95 8.95
N TYR A 3 17.64 16.79 9.13
CA TYR A 3 16.79 16.80 10.31
C TYR A 3 15.61 15.88 10.04
N PHE A 4 15.78 14.59 10.31
CA PHE A 4 14.66 13.68 10.21
C PHE A 4 13.66 14.01 11.31
N SER A 5 12.50 14.58 10.95
CA SER A 5 11.41 14.70 11.91
C SER A 5 11.04 13.29 12.39
N GLU A 6 11.15 13.02 13.69
CA GLU A 6 10.73 11.75 14.31
C GLU A 6 9.19 11.64 14.41
N ILE A 7 8.50 12.21 13.42
CA ILE A 7 7.06 12.37 13.35
C ILE A 7 6.57 11.62 12.11
N CYS A 8 5.51 10.83 12.27
CA CYS A 8 4.92 10.11 11.16
C CYS A 8 4.32 11.07 10.13
N ARG A 9 4.73 10.95 8.86
CA ARG A 9 4.24 11.81 7.77
C ARG A 9 2.73 11.70 7.49
N ILE A 10 2.09 10.60 7.89
CA ILE A 10 0.66 10.34 7.65
C ILE A 10 -0.22 10.82 8.81
N CYS A 11 0.13 10.47 10.05
CA CYS A 11 -0.73 10.70 11.22
C CYS A 11 -0.17 11.69 12.23
N LEU A 12 1.03 12.23 11.99
CA LEU A 12 1.73 13.16 12.86
C LEU A 12 2.04 12.64 14.28
N CYS A 13 1.93 11.32 14.51
CA CYS A 13 2.36 10.70 15.76
C CYS A 13 3.88 10.68 15.84
N ASP A 14 4.42 10.92 17.02
CA ASP A 14 5.85 10.80 17.37
C ASP A 14 6.07 9.69 18.42
N ASN A 15 7.30 9.54 18.91
CA ASN A 15 7.65 8.63 20.02
C ASN A 15 7.22 7.16 19.83
N VAL A 16 7.06 6.72 18.58
CA VAL A 16 6.69 5.35 18.20
C VAL A 16 7.67 4.81 17.18
N ARG A 17 7.68 3.49 17.00
CA ARG A 17 8.53 2.86 15.98
C ARG A 17 8.18 3.41 14.59
N MET A 18 9.19 3.98 13.94
CA MET A 18 9.10 4.52 12.60
C MET A 18 9.74 3.60 11.55
N TYR A 19 9.26 3.72 10.32
CA TYR A 19 9.72 3.00 9.14
C TYR A 19 9.99 3.99 8.02
N VAL A 20 11.14 3.84 7.37
CA VAL A 20 11.50 4.61 6.17
C VAL A 20 10.89 3.91 4.96
N LEU A 21 10.13 4.63 4.13
CA LEU A 21 9.52 4.07 2.92
C LEU A 21 10.47 3.97 1.72
N LYS A 22 11.64 4.63 1.77
CA LYS A 22 12.56 4.80 0.64
C LYS A 22 12.89 3.48 -0.08
N LYS A 23 12.78 3.48 -1.42
CA LYS A 23 13.07 2.34 -2.32
C LYS A 23 12.22 1.09 -2.08
N THR A 24 11.05 1.23 -1.45
CA THR A 24 10.07 0.14 -1.33
C THR A 24 8.90 0.37 -2.28
N GLY A 25 8.21 -0.69 -2.70
CA GLY A 25 6.95 -0.54 -3.45
C GLY A 25 5.83 0.18 -2.64
N LEU A 26 6.01 0.39 -1.33
CA LEU A 26 5.11 1.18 -0.51
C LEU A 26 5.32 2.69 -0.70
N GLU A 27 6.51 3.13 -1.11
CA GLU A 27 6.78 4.54 -1.44
C GLU A 27 5.91 5.01 -2.60
N ASN A 28 5.87 4.21 -3.68
CA ASN A 28 5.06 4.52 -4.85
C ASN A 28 3.57 4.55 -4.50
N LEU A 29 3.09 3.56 -3.74
CA LEU A 29 1.70 3.53 -3.28
C LEU A 29 1.36 4.76 -2.43
N TYR A 30 2.24 5.13 -1.50
CA TYR A 30 2.08 6.34 -0.70
C TYR A 30 1.94 7.57 -1.62
N LYS A 31 2.88 7.78 -2.55
CA LYS A 31 2.87 8.93 -3.49
C LYS A 31 1.57 8.98 -4.31
N THR A 32 1.10 7.83 -4.79
CA THR A 32 -0.18 7.73 -5.50
C THR A 32 -1.37 8.11 -4.61
N LEU A 33 -1.41 7.64 -3.37
CA LEU A 33 -2.52 7.93 -2.45
C LEU A 33 -2.55 9.39 -1.99
N THR A 34 -1.39 10.01 -1.79
CA THR A 34 -1.29 11.39 -1.32
C THR A 34 -1.24 12.41 -2.45
N ASN A 35 -1.22 11.97 -3.71
CA ASN A 35 -0.99 12.79 -4.89
C ASN A 35 0.23 13.74 -4.73
N SER A 36 1.24 13.28 -4.00
CA SER A 36 2.43 14.07 -3.69
C SER A 36 3.49 13.79 -4.74
N PHE A 37 3.78 14.79 -5.57
CA PHE A 37 4.97 14.83 -6.40
C PHE A 37 6.14 15.19 -5.48
N MET A 38 6.89 14.17 -5.07
CA MET A 38 8.08 14.38 -4.25
C MET A 38 9.25 14.48 -5.24
N ASP A 39 9.97 15.60 -5.24
CA ASP A 39 11.23 15.73 -5.99
C ASP A 39 12.24 14.68 -5.49
N GLU A 40 13.13 14.18 -6.37
CA GLU A 40 14.10 13.12 -6.01
C GLU A 40 15.05 13.52 -4.85
N ASP A 41 15.14 14.82 -4.59
CA ASP A 41 15.93 15.44 -3.52
C ASP A 41 15.19 15.58 -2.18
N GLU A 42 13.91 15.18 -2.08
CA GLU A 42 13.15 15.28 -0.84
C GLU A 42 13.59 14.25 0.23
N GLU A 43 13.45 14.65 1.49
CA GLU A 43 13.74 13.80 2.63
C GLU A 43 12.99 12.45 2.56
N PRO A 44 13.64 11.33 2.97
CA PRO A 44 12.98 10.04 3.08
C PRO A 44 11.68 10.14 3.86
N ILE A 45 10.61 9.57 3.30
CA ILE A 45 9.31 9.51 3.96
C ILE A 45 9.41 8.54 5.14
N ILE A 46 9.14 9.07 6.33
CA ILE A 46 9.13 8.31 7.59
C ILE A 46 7.69 8.20 8.09
N ILE A 47 7.26 6.98 8.43
CA ILE A 47 5.91 6.72 8.93
C ILE A 47 5.92 5.78 10.13
N CYS A 48 4.93 5.89 11.02
CA CYS A 48 4.81 4.99 12.15
C CYS A 48 4.41 3.57 11.71
N PHE A 49 4.68 2.59 12.57
CA PHE A 49 4.35 1.18 12.35
C PHE A 49 2.87 0.94 12.02
N THR A 50 1.95 1.71 12.61
CA THR A 50 0.51 1.62 12.35
C THR A 50 0.16 2.05 10.94
N CYS A 51 0.68 3.20 10.50
CA CYS A 51 0.48 3.68 9.13
C CYS A 51 1.18 2.79 8.10
N HIS A 52 2.35 2.24 8.45
CA HIS A 52 3.05 1.26 7.62
C HIS A 52 2.21 -0.01 7.41
N ALA A 53 1.64 -0.57 8.48
CA ALA A 53 0.74 -1.71 8.38
C ALA A 53 -0.52 -1.41 7.54
N ARG A 54 -1.07 -0.19 7.63
CA ARG A 54 -2.18 0.25 6.79
C ARG A 54 -1.80 0.32 5.32
N LEU A 55 -0.63 0.89 4.98
CA LEU A 55 -0.15 0.93 3.60
C LEU A 55 0.06 -0.48 3.01
N ILE A 56 0.56 -1.44 3.80
CA ILE A 56 0.67 -2.84 3.35
C ILE A 56 -0.72 -3.38 2.98
N ARG A 57 -1.73 -3.17 3.83
CA ARG A 57 -3.10 -3.62 3.55
C ARG A 57 -3.67 -2.94 2.31
N CYS A 58 -3.43 -1.64 2.13
CA CYS A 58 -3.82 -0.92 0.92
C CYS A 58 -3.17 -1.54 -0.33
N ARG A 59 -1.89 -1.92 -0.27
CA ARG A 59 -1.20 -2.58 -1.38
C ARG A 59 -1.84 -3.93 -1.72
N THR A 60 -2.16 -4.73 -0.70
CA THR A 60 -2.86 -6.01 -0.90
C THR A 60 -4.22 -5.79 -1.55
N LEU A 61 -5.00 -4.82 -1.08
CA LEU A 61 -6.30 -4.50 -1.65
C LEU A 61 -6.19 -4.01 -3.10
N GLN A 62 -5.20 -3.16 -3.40
CA GLN A 62 -4.93 -2.68 -4.75
C GLN A 62 -4.62 -3.85 -5.69
N GLN A 63 -3.77 -4.79 -5.26
CA GLN A 63 -3.43 -5.97 -6.05
C GLN A 63 -4.68 -6.85 -6.31
N GLN A 64 -5.50 -7.07 -5.29
CA GLN A 64 -6.76 -7.82 -5.43
C GLN A 64 -7.73 -7.15 -6.41
N ALA A 65 -7.82 -5.82 -6.39
CA ALA A 65 -8.67 -5.07 -7.31
C ALA A 65 -8.17 -5.18 -8.77
N ILE A 66 -6.86 -5.07 -8.99
CA ILE A 66 -6.24 -5.23 -10.32
C ILE A 66 -6.51 -6.65 -10.86
N GLU A 67 -6.28 -7.68 -10.06
CA GLU A 67 -6.52 -9.07 -10.44
C GLU A 67 -8.00 -9.32 -10.74
N SER A 68 -8.90 -8.82 -9.91
CA SER A 68 -10.35 -8.96 -10.11
C SER A 68 -10.81 -8.28 -11.41
N ASN A 69 -10.28 -7.10 -11.72
CA ASN A 69 -10.59 -6.40 -12.96
C ASN A 69 -10.06 -7.16 -14.18
N ALA A 70 -8.83 -7.68 -14.12
CA ALA A 70 -8.25 -8.47 -15.21
C ALA A 70 -9.06 -9.76 -15.49
N ILE A 71 -9.58 -10.41 -14.44
CA ILE A 71 -10.49 -11.57 -14.59
C ILE A 71 -11.79 -11.13 -15.25
N LEU A 72 -12.39 -10.01 -14.82
CA LEU A 72 -13.62 -9.50 -15.41
C LEU A 72 -13.45 -9.18 -16.91
N GLU A 73 -12.37 -8.52 -17.29
CA GLU A 73 -12.07 -8.19 -18.69
C GLU A 73 -11.92 -9.44 -19.57
N GLN A 74 -11.28 -10.50 -19.05
CA GLN A 74 -11.16 -11.79 -19.76
C GLN A 74 -12.53 -12.46 -19.98
N LEU A 75 -13.41 -12.41 -18.98
CA LEU A 75 -14.77 -12.93 -19.09
C LEU A 75 -15.58 -12.14 -20.13
N LEU A 76 -15.47 -10.81 -20.13
CA LEU A 76 -16.13 -9.94 -21.11
C LEU A 76 -15.62 -10.16 -22.54
N ALA A 77 -14.35 -10.52 -22.71
CA ALA A 77 -13.75 -10.83 -24.01
C ALA A 77 -14.16 -12.21 -24.58
N GLY A 78 -15.08 -12.93 -23.92
CA GLY A 78 -15.54 -14.25 -24.37
C GLY A 78 -14.61 -15.40 -23.99
N GLY A 79 -13.67 -15.17 -23.07
CA GLY A 79 -12.80 -16.22 -22.53
C GLY A 79 -13.60 -17.21 -21.70
N SER A 80 -13.79 -18.43 -22.21
CA SER A 80 -14.26 -19.56 -21.40
C SER A 80 -13.17 -19.98 -20.42
N MET A 81 -13.24 -19.48 -19.18
CA MET A 81 -12.32 -19.87 -18.10
C MET A 81 -13.09 -20.51 -16.95
N VAL A 82 -12.70 -21.73 -16.59
CA VAL A 82 -13.06 -22.38 -15.34
C VAL A 82 -12.40 -21.57 -14.22
N LEU A 83 -13.20 -20.82 -13.46
CA LEU A 83 -12.77 -20.06 -12.30
C LEU A 83 -12.28 -21.03 -11.21
N SER A 84 -10.99 -21.35 -11.20
CA SER A 84 -10.35 -21.88 -10.00
C SER A 84 -10.07 -20.69 -9.08
N VAL A 85 -11.09 -20.22 -8.36
CA VAL A 85 -10.91 -19.22 -7.31
C VAL A 85 -9.97 -19.83 -6.27
N PRO A 86 -8.71 -19.38 -6.13
CA PRO A 86 -7.89 -19.82 -5.03
C PRO A 86 -8.48 -19.13 -3.80
N SER A 87 -9.31 -19.87 -3.07
CA SER A 87 -9.90 -19.55 -1.78
C SER A 87 -9.52 -18.17 -1.25
N ILE A 88 -10.44 -17.21 -1.37
CA ILE A 88 -10.40 -15.97 -0.60
C ILE A 88 -10.11 -16.40 0.84
N LYS A 89 -8.89 -16.14 1.34
CA LYS A 89 -8.59 -16.31 2.75
C LYS A 89 -9.50 -15.33 3.47
N THR A 90 -10.62 -15.82 3.98
CA THR A 90 -11.54 -15.07 4.82
C THR A 90 -10.71 -14.41 5.90
N TYR A 91 -10.62 -13.08 5.84
CA TYR A 91 -10.10 -12.28 6.92
C TYR A 91 -10.98 -12.55 8.14
N LYS A 92 -10.45 -13.32 9.11
CA LYS A 92 -11.07 -13.42 10.42
C LYS A 92 -10.73 -12.14 11.17
N SER A 93 -11.74 -11.35 11.49
CA SER A 93 -11.59 -10.23 12.44
C SER A 93 -10.96 -10.75 13.73
N PRO A 94 -9.95 -10.06 14.29
CA PRO A 94 -9.46 -10.38 15.62
C PRO A 94 -10.56 -10.09 16.64
N SER A 95 -10.85 -11.11 17.46
CA SER A 95 -11.69 -11.04 18.66
C SER A 95 -10.93 -10.33 19.78
#